data_AF-A0A015IM45-F1
#
_entry.id   AF-A0A015IM45-F1
#
_cell.length_a   1.000
_cell.length_b   1.000
_cell.length_c   1.000
_cell.angle_alpha   90.00
_cell.angle_beta   90.00
_cell.angle_gamma   90.00
#
_symmetry.space_group_name_H-M   'P 1'
#
loop_
_entity.id
_entity.type
_entity.pdbx_description
1 polymer ?
#
loop_
_entity_poly.entity_id
_entity_poly.type
_entity_poly.pdbx_seq_one_letter_code
_entity_poly.pdbx_strand_id
1 'polypeptide(L)'
;MAETKTNIIIPKDENLVSNLVTISGTKVGIERAKKQIKNIIESDSIFILPPTHFISIPLTDTHLQRKVEDFKSNVLELNLQGVDKSILINSHTLHITIGTLHLYRKEDIEGAVRLLKSLSKTIDGIIGTRTLVSTLSGLAVMENDIVKSHVLYAKVEEPEGQNSTLKKLGEYLIEEFAAEGYLKKENRPLKLHVTLINTRHRNEHSASSNNDKHGESNRYPFNAGPILNKFGGIEFGNNRLESIHISKIGEYDENGRHRSEGGIKLP
;
A
#
# COMPACT_ATOMS: atom_id res chain seq x y z
N MET A 1 24.48 0.06 22.04
CA MET A 1 23.81 0.64 23.23
C MET A 1 22.81 1.68 22.74
N ALA A 2 21.61 1.77 23.33
CA ALA A 2 20.63 2.79 22.96
C ALA A 2 21.21 4.20 23.19
N GLU A 3 21.04 5.09 22.20
CA GLU A 3 21.66 6.43 22.16
C GLU A 3 21.32 7.29 23.38
N THR A 4 20.09 7.18 23.88
CA THR A 4 19.58 7.92 25.04
C THR A 4 19.83 7.22 26.38
N LYS A 5 20.21 5.93 26.36
CA LYS A 5 20.30 5.05 27.54
C LYS A 5 19.02 5.06 28.39
N THR A 6 17.85 5.20 27.76
CA THR A 6 16.53 5.14 28.40
C THR A 6 15.81 3.84 28.05
N ASN A 7 14.91 3.40 28.93
CA ASN A 7 13.94 2.35 28.64
C ASN A 7 12.57 2.97 28.36
N ILE A 8 11.94 2.59 27.25
CA ILE A 8 10.62 3.07 26.83
C ILE A 8 9.65 1.90 26.92
N ILE A 9 8.63 2.02 27.77
CA ILE A 9 7.59 1.00 27.98
C ILE A 9 6.28 1.53 27.41
N ILE A 10 5.76 0.83 26.41
CA ILE A 10 4.47 1.08 25.79
C ILE A 10 3.45 0.11 26.43
N PRO A 11 2.33 0.59 27.00
CA PRO A 11 1.28 -0.27 27.51
C PRO A 11 0.76 -1.18 26.38
N LYS A 12 0.62 -2.48 26.66
CA LYS A 12 0.17 -3.47 25.66
C LYS A 12 -1.35 -3.68 25.62
N ASP A 13 -2.09 -3.05 26.53
CA ASP A 13 -3.49 -3.34 26.74
C ASP A 13 -4.35 -2.10 26.41
N GLU A 14 -5.20 -2.24 25.40
CA GLU A 14 -6.14 -1.20 24.94
C GLU A 14 -7.21 -0.88 26.00
N ASN A 15 -7.34 -1.71 27.05
CA ASN A 15 -8.31 -1.51 28.15
C ASN A 15 -7.74 -0.75 29.37
N LEU A 16 -6.48 -0.29 29.32
CA LEU A 16 -5.91 0.48 30.42
C LEU A 16 -6.42 1.93 30.43
N VAL A 17 -6.80 2.41 31.62
CA VAL A 17 -7.29 3.78 31.91
C VAL A 17 -6.26 4.87 31.53
N SER A 18 -5.01 4.50 31.26
CA SER A 18 -3.98 5.44 30.78
C SER A 18 -3.18 4.87 29.60
N ASN A 19 -3.31 5.50 28.44
CA ASN A 19 -2.49 5.25 27.23
C ASN A 19 -1.09 5.91 27.33
N LEU A 20 -0.55 6.03 28.55
CA LEU A 20 0.68 6.78 28.81
C LEU A 20 1.92 5.90 28.57
N VAL A 21 2.81 6.37 27.71
CA VAL A 21 4.14 5.77 27.50
C VAL A 21 5.04 6.14 28.68
N THR A 22 5.70 5.14 29.29
CA THR A 22 6.64 5.37 30.38
C THR A 22 8.07 5.40 29.86
N ILE A 23 8.77 6.52 30.07
CA ILE A 23 10.20 6.66 29.76
C ILE A 23 10.98 6.69 31.07
N SER A 24 11.88 5.74 31.27
CA SER A 24 12.70 5.62 32.48
C SER A 24 14.20 5.66 32.15
N GLY A 25 15.00 6.26 33.03
CA GLY A 25 16.43 6.45 32.84
C GLY A 25 16.96 7.65 33.65
N THR A 26 18.14 8.15 33.31
CA THR A 26 18.67 9.38 33.93
C THR A 26 17.86 10.60 33.48
N LYS A 27 17.80 11.67 34.28
CA LYS A 27 17.13 12.93 33.91
C LYS A 27 17.57 13.44 32.53
N VAL A 28 18.88 13.41 32.26
CA VAL A 28 19.44 13.82 30.96
C VAL A 28 18.99 12.88 29.83
N GLY A 29 18.98 11.57 30.07
CA GLY A 29 18.51 10.58 29.10
C GLY A 29 17.03 10.76 28.75
N ILE A 30 16.18 10.98 29.75
CA ILE A 30 14.74 11.21 29.57
C ILE A 30 14.49 12.47 28.74
N GLU A 31 15.16 13.59 29.04
CA GLU A 31 14.98 14.82 28.27
C GLU A 31 15.48 14.69 26.82
N ARG A 32 16.56 13.94 26.60
CA ARG A 32 17.02 13.60 25.24
C ARG A 32 16.01 12.73 24.50
N ALA A 33 15.47 11.69 25.14
CA ALA A 33 14.46 10.81 24.56
C ALA A 33 13.19 11.57 24.19
N LYS A 34 12.68 12.44 25.08
CA LYS A 34 11.54 13.32 24.79
C LYS A 34 11.81 14.23 23.60
N LYS A 35 13.00 14.85 23.54
CA LYS A 35 13.39 15.71 22.42
C LYS A 35 13.44 14.94 21.11
N GLN A 36 14.01 13.73 21.10
CA GLN A 36 14.04 12.88 19.90
C GLN A 36 12.63 12.48 19.45
N ILE A 37 11.75 12.05 20.36
CA ILE A 37 10.35 11.71 20.04
C ILE A 37 9.62 12.93 19.47
N LYS A 38 9.76 14.09 20.11
CA LYS A 38 9.15 15.35 19.65
C LYS A 38 9.65 15.72 18.26
N ASN A 39 10.96 15.63 18.01
CA ASN A 39 11.53 15.86 16.70
C ASN A 39 10.97 14.90 15.63
N ILE A 40 10.75 13.62 15.96
CA ILE A 40 10.15 12.66 15.03
C ILE A 40 8.71 13.07 14.69
N ILE A 41 7.93 13.50 15.68
CA ILE A 41 6.53 13.88 15.51
C ILE A 41 6.37 15.20 14.75
N GLU A 42 7.24 16.17 14.99
CA GLU A 42 7.08 17.56 14.51
C GLU A 42 7.90 17.87 13.25
N SER A 43 8.67 16.92 12.71
CA SER A 43 9.48 17.14 11.51
C SER A 43 9.24 16.08 10.44
N ASP A 44 9.80 16.31 9.25
CA ASP A 44 9.86 15.33 8.16
C ASP A 44 10.53 13.99 8.54
N SER A 45 11.12 13.90 9.74
CA SER A 45 11.59 12.63 10.32
C SER A 45 10.46 11.61 10.51
N ILE A 46 9.19 12.04 10.51
CA ILE A 46 8.03 11.13 10.52
C ILE A 46 8.03 10.18 9.32
N PHE A 47 8.61 10.59 8.20
CA PHE A 47 8.75 9.78 6.98
C PHE A 47 9.88 8.75 7.04
N ILE A 48 10.65 8.70 8.13
CA ILE A 48 11.62 7.62 8.39
C ILE A 48 10.88 6.37 8.90
N LEU A 49 9.73 6.57 9.53
CA LEU A 49 8.90 5.48 10.04
C LEU A 49 8.12 4.81 8.88
N PRO A 50 7.76 3.52 8.96
CA PRO A 50 7.01 2.84 7.91
C PRO A 50 5.62 3.45 7.68
N PRO A 51 5.15 3.63 6.43
CA PRO A 51 3.81 4.16 6.19
C PRO A 51 2.73 3.29 6.85
N THR A 52 1.63 3.92 7.25
CA THR A 52 0.52 3.27 7.96
C THR A 52 -0.75 3.17 7.11
N HIS A 53 -0.92 4.10 6.17
CA HIS A 53 -2.09 4.18 5.29
C HIS A 53 -1.63 4.44 3.84
N PHE A 54 -2.59 4.44 2.92
CA PHE A 54 -2.35 4.79 1.52
C PHE A 54 -3.63 5.31 0.87
N ILE A 55 -3.47 6.18 -0.10
CA ILE A 55 -4.55 6.59 -1.01
C ILE A 55 -4.72 5.47 -2.03
N SER A 56 -5.94 4.96 -2.16
CA SER A 56 -6.24 3.81 -2.99
C SER A 56 -7.50 4.02 -3.83
N ILE A 57 -7.52 3.43 -5.00
CA ILE A 57 -8.72 3.25 -5.81
C ILE A 57 -9.02 1.74 -5.82
N PRO A 58 -9.98 1.27 -5.02
CA PRO A 58 -10.34 -0.15 -4.96
C PRO A 58 -10.91 -0.65 -6.28
N LEU A 59 -10.56 -1.89 -6.65
CA LEU A 59 -11.08 -2.57 -7.83
C LEU A 59 -12.01 -3.71 -7.37
N THR A 60 -13.30 -3.41 -7.28
CA THR A 60 -14.32 -4.31 -6.69
C THR A 60 -15.13 -5.09 -7.72
N ASP A 61 -14.81 -4.99 -9.01
CA ASP A 61 -15.50 -5.75 -10.06
C ASP A 61 -15.27 -7.26 -9.87
N THR A 62 -16.36 -8.00 -9.66
CA THR A 62 -16.32 -9.46 -9.49
C THR A 62 -15.78 -10.18 -10.73
N HIS A 63 -15.91 -9.62 -11.93
CA HIS A 63 -15.37 -10.21 -13.15
C HIS A 63 -13.84 -10.12 -13.19
N LEU A 64 -13.29 -8.95 -12.84
CA LEU A 64 -11.85 -8.79 -12.63
C LEU A 64 -11.34 -9.76 -11.57
N GLN A 65 -12.02 -9.84 -10.44
CA GLN A 65 -11.63 -10.72 -9.33
C GLN A 65 -11.56 -12.18 -9.76
N ARG A 66 -12.56 -12.67 -10.51
CA ARG A 66 -12.55 -14.03 -11.08
C ARG A 66 -11.35 -14.25 -12.01
N LYS A 67 -11.10 -13.33 -12.94
CA LYS A 67 -9.93 -13.41 -13.84
C LYS A 67 -8.60 -13.44 -13.08
N VAL A 68 -8.49 -12.67 -11.99
CA VAL A 68 -7.29 -12.67 -11.14
C VAL A 68 -7.14 -13.99 -10.38
N GLU A 69 -8.23 -14.59 -9.89
CA GLU A 69 -8.19 -15.93 -9.28
C GLU A 69 -7.81 -17.03 -10.29
N ASP A 70 -8.30 -16.93 -11.53
CA ASP A 70 -7.90 -17.83 -12.62
C ASP A 70 -6.40 -17.68 -12.91
N PHE A 71 -5.92 -16.44 -13.03
CA PHE A 71 -4.49 -16.15 -13.20
C PHE A 71 -3.65 -16.74 -12.05
N LYS A 72 -4.08 -16.55 -10.79
CA LYS A 72 -3.40 -17.09 -9.61
C LYS A 72 -3.31 -18.61 -9.65
N SER A 73 -4.41 -19.28 -10.00
CA SER A 73 -4.45 -20.75 -10.13
C SER A 73 -3.46 -21.23 -11.20
N ASN A 74 -3.48 -20.61 -12.38
CA ASN A 74 -2.55 -20.90 -13.47
C ASN A 74 -1.07 -20.65 -13.10
N VAL A 75 -0.78 -19.64 -12.28
CA VAL A 75 0.58 -19.37 -11.78
C VAL A 75 1.03 -20.44 -10.79
N LEU A 76 0.15 -20.92 -9.90
CA LEU A 76 0.47 -22.00 -8.96
C LEU A 76 0.75 -23.32 -9.68
N GLU A 77 0.05 -23.60 -10.78
CA GLU A 77 0.28 -24.80 -11.61
C GLU A 77 1.67 -24.83 -12.26
N LEU A 78 2.34 -23.68 -12.40
CA LEU A 78 3.73 -23.64 -12.89
C LEU A 78 4.73 -24.22 -11.87
N ASN A 79 4.32 -24.40 -10.61
CA ASN A 79 5.13 -24.97 -9.52
C ASN A 79 6.53 -24.34 -9.42
N LEU A 80 6.58 -23.00 -9.50
CA LEU A 80 7.83 -22.24 -9.52
C LEU A 80 8.41 -22.12 -8.12
N GLN A 81 9.73 -22.29 -8.01
CA GLN A 81 10.44 -22.04 -6.75
C GLN A 81 10.20 -20.61 -6.26
N GLY A 82 9.81 -20.50 -4.99
CA GLY A 82 9.54 -19.22 -4.34
C GLY A 82 8.19 -18.60 -4.67
N VAL A 83 7.32 -19.26 -5.44
CA VAL A 83 5.93 -18.86 -5.61
C VAL A 83 5.03 -19.80 -4.82
N ASP A 84 4.32 -19.26 -3.84
CA ASP A 84 3.31 -19.98 -3.06
C ASP A 84 2.08 -19.08 -2.83
N LYS A 85 0.98 -19.68 -2.37
CA LYS A 85 -0.30 -18.98 -2.23
C LYS A 85 -0.22 -17.73 -1.34
N SER A 86 0.69 -17.68 -0.36
CA SER A 86 0.78 -16.54 0.58
C SER A 86 1.27 -15.25 -0.07
N ILE A 87 2.04 -15.34 -1.16
CA ILE A 87 2.53 -14.15 -1.87
C ILE A 87 1.58 -13.66 -2.97
N LEU A 88 0.52 -14.43 -3.28
CA LEU A 88 -0.48 -14.06 -4.27
C LEU A 88 -1.54 -13.16 -3.63
N ILE A 89 -1.73 -11.97 -4.18
CA ILE A 89 -2.65 -10.97 -3.61
C ILE A 89 -4.09 -11.50 -3.61
N ASN A 90 -4.81 -11.25 -2.52
CA ASN A 90 -6.24 -11.55 -2.45
C ASN A 90 -7.00 -10.68 -3.47
N SER A 91 -7.80 -11.30 -4.34
CA SER A 91 -8.60 -10.57 -5.35
C SER A 91 -9.52 -9.51 -4.73
N HIS A 92 -9.98 -9.69 -3.50
CA HIS A 92 -10.81 -8.71 -2.79
C HIS A 92 -10.04 -7.46 -2.36
N THR A 93 -8.71 -7.53 -2.35
CA THR A 93 -7.83 -6.43 -1.94
C THR A 93 -7.22 -5.69 -3.13
N LEU A 94 -7.63 -6.01 -4.36
CA LEU A 94 -7.12 -5.35 -5.57
C LEU A 94 -7.41 -3.85 -5.52
N HIS A 95 -6.38 -3.06 -5.79
CA HIS A 95 -6.47 -1.62 -5.80
C HIS A 95 -5.34 -1.02 -6.64
N ILE A 96 -5.55 0.22 -7.08
CA ILE A 96 -4.49 1.08 -7.60
C ILE A 96 -4.02 1.97 -6.45
N THR A 97 -2.75 1.89 -6.09
CA THR A 97 -2.14 2.76 -5.07
C THR A 97 -1.74 4.09 -5.70
N ILE A 98 -2.18 5.20 -5.12
CA ILE A 98 -1.78 6.55 -5.54
C ILE A 98 -0.55 7.03 -4.74
N GLY A 99 -0.57 6.85 -3.41
CA GLY A 99 0.53 7.26 -2.55
C GLY A 99 0.40 6.70 -1.14
N THR A 100 1.52 6.42 -0.49
CA THR A 100 1.56 5.93 0.90
C THR A 100 1.61 7.09 1.88
N LEU A 101 0.86 6.98 2.97
CA LEU A 101 0.64 8.02 3.97
C LEU A 101 1.21 7.63 5.33
N HIS A 102 1.64 8.63 6.09
CA HIS A 102 2.23 8.50 7.42
C HIS A 102 1.28 9.09 8.47
N LEU A 103 0.18 8.39 8.74
CA LEU A 103 -0.88 8.83 9.65
C LEU A 103 -0.79 8.03 10.95
N TYR A 104 -0.19 8.60 11.99
CA TYR A 104 0.02 7.92 13.27
C TYR A 104 -0.97 8.35 14.34
N ARG A 105 -1.50 9.57 14.24
CA ARG A 105 -2.47 10.12 15.20
C ARG A 105 -3.87 10.09 14.61
N LYS A 106 -4.86 10.02 15.49
CA LYS A 106 -6.27 10.05 15.09
C LYS A 106 -6.60 11.33 14.32
N GLU A 107 -6.02 12.45 14.75
CA GLU A 107 -6.20 13.76 14.13
C GLU A 107 -5.63 13.80 12.70
N ASP A 108 -4.53 13.09 12.43
CA ASP A 108 -3.95 12.96 11.09
C ASP A 108 -4.84 12.13 10.17
N ILE A 109 -5.41 11.03 10.69
CA ILE A 109 -6.35 10.19 9.94
C ILE A 109 -7.61 10.98 9.59
N GLU A 110 -8.23 11.63 10.57
CA GLU A 110 -9.41 12.46 10.35
C GLU A 110 -9.10 13.65 9.42
N GLY A 111 -7.91 14.25 9.55
CA GLY A 111 -7.41 15.32 8.69
C GLY A 111 -7.27 14.89 7.24
N ALA A 112 -6.62 13.75 6.99
CA ALA A 112 -6.47 13.15 5.66
C ALA A 112 -7.82 12.83 5.00
N VAL A 113 -8.79 12.31 5.75
CA VAL A 113 -10.13 12.04 5.24
C VAL A 113 -10.89 13.33 4.94
N ARG A 114 -10.78 14.36 5.80
CA ARG A 114 -11.37 15.68 5.55
C ARG A 114 -10.77 16.34 4.31
N LEU A 115 -9.45 16.24 4.13
CA LEU A 115 -8.76 16.71 2.93
C LEU A 115 -9.32 16.02 1.69
N LEU A 116 -9.34 14.69 1.64
CA LEU A 116 -9.87 13.97 0.47
C LEU A 116 -11.29 14.42 0.09
N LYS A 117 -12.16 14.64 1.10
CA LYS A 117 -13.52 15.12 0.90
C LYS A 117 -13.57 16.56 0.38
N SER A 118 -12.70 17.46 0.86
CA SER A 118 -12.67 18.85 0.39
C SER A 118 -12.21 18.95 -1.07
N LEU A 119 -11.40 17.99 -1.55
CA LEU A 119 -10.90 17.94 -2.92
C LEU A 119 -11.94 17.44 -3.94
N SER A 120 -13.10 16.94 -3.51
CA SER A 120 -14.10 16.28 -4.37
C SER A 120 -14.48 17.12 -5.60
N LYS A 121 -14.71 18.43 -5.43
CA LYS A 121 -15.10 19.31 -6.55
C LYS A 121 -14.00 19.45 -7.60
N THR A 122 -12.73 19.52 -7.18
CA THR A 122 -11.60 19.58 -8.11
C THR A 122 -11.40 18.23 -8.79
N ILE A 123 -11.58 17.14 -8.06
CA ILE A 123 -11.53 15.77 -8.59
C ILE A 123 -12.59 15.57 -9.68
N ASP A 124 -13.83 16.02 -9.43
CA ASP A 124 -14.91 16.00 -10.44
C ASP A 124 -14.53 16.85 -11.66
N GLY A 125 -13.86 17.99 -11.46
CA GLY A 125 -13.35 18.82 -12.56
C GLY A 125 -12.26 18.13 -13.38
N ILE A 126 -11.37 17.36 -12.75
CA ILE A 126 -10.31 16.59 -13.42
C ILE A 126 -10.90 15.42 -14.22
N ILE A 127 -11.87 14.71 -13.63
CA ILE A 127 -12.53 13.56 -14.26
C ILE A 127 -13.49 14.02 -15.36
N GLY A 128 -14.14 15.16 -15.15
CA GLY A 128 -15.19 15.69 -16.02
C GLY A 128 -16.51 14.93 -15.85
N THR A 129 -17.32 14.92 -16.91
CA THR A 129 -18.67 14.30 -16.90
C THR A 129 -18.67 12.81 -17.23
N ARG A 130 -17.50 12.21 -17.42
CA ARG A 130 -17.35 10.82 -17.85
C ARG A 130 -16.96 9.95 -16.67
N THR A 131 -17.48 8.73 -16.68
CA THR A 131 -17.01 7.69 -15.77
C THR A 131 -15.52 7.44 -15.98
N LEU A 132 -14.76 7.40 -14.89
CA LEU A 132 -13.34 7.08 -14.93
C LEU A 132 -13.14 5.56 -15.08
N VAL A 133 -12.37 5.14 -16.07
CA VAL A 133 -12.10 3.74 -16.38
C VAL A 133 -10.60 3.49 -16.42
N SER A 134 -10.17 2.31 -15.99
CA SER A 134 -8.80 1.81 -16.19
C SER A 134 -8.82 0.52 -16.99
N THR A 135 -7.83 0.32 -17.84
CA THR A 135 -7.58 -0.94 -18.52
C THR A 135 -6.42 -1.64 -17.85
N LEU A 136 -6.66 -2.85 -17.33
CA LEU A 136 -5.63 -3.70 -16.76
C LEU A 136 -5.18 -4.71 -17.83
N SER A 137 -3.93 -4.56 -18.28
CA SER A 137 -3.35 -5.42 -19.33
C SER A 137 -1.85 -5.59 -19.11
N GLY A 138 -1.36 -6.76 -19.54
CA GLY A 138 0.02 -7.15 -19.44
C GLY A 138 0.58 -7.22 -18.01
N LEU A 139 1.77 -7.80 -17.91
CA LEU A 139 2.47 -7.97 -16.64
C LEU A 139 3.83 -7.29 -16.67
N ALA A 140 4.27 -6.84 -15.50
CA ALA A 140 5.62 -6.37 -15.28
C ALA A 140 6.03 -6.57 -13.81
N VAL A 141 7.32 -6.44 -13.56
CA VAL A 141 7.90 -6.52 -12.21
C VAL A 141 8.37 -5.14 -11.76
N MET A 142 8.44 -4.94 -10.44
CA MET A 142 8.90 -3.66 -9.90
C MET A 142 10.42 -3.52 -9.99
N GLU A 143 11.14 -4.62 -9.82
CA GLU A 143 12.59 -4.69 -9.87
C GLU A 143 13.12 -4.82 -11.32
N ASN A 144 14.36 -4.42 -11.56
CA ASN A 144 15.00 -4.57 -12.88
C ASN A 144 15.35 -6.03 -13.21
N ASP A 145 15.57 -6.86 -12.19
CA ASP A 145 15.91 -8.28 -12.32
C ASP A 145 14.65 -9.15 -12.21
N ILE A 146 14.21 -9.70 -13.34
CA ILE A 146 13.02 -10.56 -13.41
C ILE A 146 13.22 -11.90 -12.69
N VAL A 147 14.47 -12.34 -12.47
CA VAL A 147 14.77 -13.61 -11.77
C VAL A 147 14.77 -13.40 -10.26
N LYS A 148 15.04 -12.18 -9.80
CA LYS A 148 15.03 -11.78 -8.38
C LYS A 148 13.90 -10.80 -8.08
N SER A 149 12.69 -11.12 -8.53
CA SER A 149 11.53 -10.25 -8.36
C SER A 149 10.88 -10.43 -6.99
N HIS A 150 10.42 -9.32 -6.41
CA HIS A 150 9.64 -9.32 -5.17
C HIS A 150 8.20 -8.88 -5.40
N VAL A 151 7.94 -8.13 -6.46
CA VAL A 151 6.62 -7.62 -6.82
C VAL A 151 6.36 -7.84 -8.31
N LEU A 152 5.24 -8.50 -8.64
CA LEU A 152 4.68 -8.57 -9.99
C LEU A 152 3.30 -7.92 -9.98
N TYR A 153 3.04 -7.11 -10.99
CA TYR A 153 1.83 -6.30 -11.09
C TYR A 153 1.26 -6.31 -12.52
N ALA A 154 -0.04 -6.06 -12.63
CA ALA A 154 -0.69 -5.72 -13.89
C ALA A 154 -0.51 -4.23 -14.18
N LYS A 155 -0.21 -3.89 -15.44
CA LYS A 155 -0.10 -2.48 -15.84
C LYS A 155 -1.50 -1.86 -15.84
N VAL A 156 -1.53 -0.58 -15.53
CA VAL A 156 -2.76 0.23 -15.54
C VAL A 156 -2.62 1.25 -16.66
N GLU A 157 -3.47 1.11 -17.66
CA GLU A 157 -3.57 2.03 -18.79
C GLU A 157 -4.95 2.71 -18.78
N GLU A 158 -5.08 3.77 -19.55
CA GLU A 158 -6.36 4.46 -19.72
C GLU A 158 -6.87 4.23 -21.15
N PRO A 159 -8.20 4.01 -21.32
CA PRO A 159 -8.78 3.94 -22.65
C PRO A 159 -8.52 5.20 -23.48
N GLU A 160 -8.57 5.04 -24.81
CA GLU A 160 -8.49 6.16 -25.72
C GLU A 160 -9.59 7.21 -25.40
N GLY A 161 -9.20 8.49 -25.37
CA GLY A 161 -10.10 9.60 -25.04
C GLY A 161 -10.18 9.98 -23.54
N GLN A 162 -9.49 9.28 -22.64
CA GLN A 162 -9.31 9.69 -21.25
C GLN A 162 -8.09 10.59 -21.00
N ASN A 163 -7.22 10.79 -22.00
CA ASN A 163 -6.18 11.84 -21.99
C ASN A 163 -5.33 11.94 -20.70
N SER A 164 -4.89 10.80 -20.15
CA SER A 164 -4.10 10.70 -18.92
C SER A 164 -4.80 11.22 -17.66
N THR A 165 -6.14 11.20 -17.61
CA THR A 165 -6.94 11.71 -16.48
C THR A 165 -6.61 11.00 -15.16
N LEU A 166 -6.48 9.68 -15.14
CA LEU A 166 -6.13 8.92 -13.93
C LEU A 166 -4.74 9.30 -13.42
N LYS A 167 -3.77 9.49 -14.32
CA LYS A 167 -2.43 9.95 -13.95
C LYS A 167 -2.45 11.36 -13.36
N LYS A 168 -3.16 12.29 -14.01
CA LYS A 168 -3.33 13.68 -13.52
C LYS A 168 -4.01 13.73 -12.16
N LEU A 169 -5.06 12.93 -11.97
CA LEU A 169 -5.75 12.79 -10.69
C LEU A 169 -4.80 12.26 -9.61
N GLY A 170 -4.01 11.24 -9.92
CA GLY A 170 -3.03 10.70 -8.98
C GLY A 170 -1.94 11.71 -8.62
N GLU A 171 -1.40 12.43 -9.59
CA GLU A 171 -0.40 13.49 -9.37
C GLU A 171 -0.99 14.63 -8.53
N TYR A 172 -2.21 15.06 -8.82
CA TYR A 172 -2.92 16.06 -8.03
C TYR A 172 -3.10 15.64 -6.56
N LEU A 173 -3.57 14.41 -6.32
CA LEU A 173 -3.72 13.88 -4.96
C LEU A 173 -2.38 13.80 -4.22
N ILE A 174 -1.31 13.41 -4.91
CA ILE A 174 0.05 13.39 -4.32
C ILE A 174 0.45 14.80 -3.89
N GLU A 175 0.19 15.81 -4.71
CA GLU A 175 0.55 17.19 -4.42
C GLU A 175 -0.19 17.76 -3.21
N GLU A 176 -1.51 17.60 -3.17
CA GLU A 176 -2.35 18.10 -2.07
C GLU A 176 -2.00 17.42 -0.74
N PHE A 177 -1.82 16.10 -0.73
CA PHE A 177 -1.47 15.38 0.50
C PHE A 177 -0.02 15.59 0.93
N ALA A 178 0.89 15.88 0.00
CA ALA A 178 2.26 16.28 0.36
C ALA A 178 2.29 17.68 0.96
N ALA A 179 1.48 18.61 0.45
CA ALA A 179 1.37 19.98 0.99
C ALA A 179 0.87 19.99 2.45
N GLU A 180 -0.02 19.06 2.80
CA GLU A 180 -0.51 18.86 4.18
C GLU A 180 0.41 17.97 5.05
N GLY A 181 1.55 17.52 4.52
CA GLY A 181 2.54 16.73 5.27
C GLY A 181 2.15 15.27 5.53
N TYR A 182 1.12 14.73 4.88
CA TYR A 182 0.68 13.35 5.07
C TYR A 182 1.48 12.32 4.28
N LEU A 183 2.14 12.75 3.19
CA LEU A 183 3.01 11.91 2.40
C LEU A 183 4.28 12.64 1.97
N LYS A 184 5.36 11.88 1.83
CA LYS A 184 6.61 12.38 1.28
C LYS A 184 6.56 12.33 -0.25
N LYS A 185 6.68 13.48 -0.91
CA LYS A 185 6.81 13.52 -2.37
C LYS A 185 8.12 12.84 -2.77
N GLU A 186 8.01 11.84 -3.65
CA GLU A 186 9.17 11.13 -4.18
C GLU A 186 9.63 11.78 -5.50
N ASN A 187 10.93 11.76 -5.76
CA ASN A 187 11.50 12.30 -7.01
C ASN A 187 11.35 11.34 -8.21
N ARG A 188 10.34 10.47 -8.19
CA ARG A 188 10.06 9.52 -9.26
C ARG A 188 8.65 9.75 -9.82
N PRO A 189 8.42 9.52 -11.14
CA PRO A 189 7.09 9.59 -11.71
C PRO A 189 6.11 8.63 -11.04
N LEU A 190 4.84 9.03 -10.94
CA LEU A 190 3.76 8.16 -10.48
C LEU A 190 3.64 6.96 -11.44
N LYS A 191 3.76 5.76 -10.87
CA LYS A 191 3.63 4.49 -11.58
C LYS A 191 2.34 3.80 -11.16
N LEU A 192 1.28 3.96 -11.95
CA LEU A 192 0.01 3.29 -11.73
C LEU A 192 0.16 1.79 -12.04
N HIS A 193 -0.25 0.96 -11.10
CA HIS A 193 -0.18 -0.50 -11.21
C HIS A 193 -1.16 -1.17 -10.25
N VAL A 194 -1.44 -2.44 -10.49
CA VAL A 194 -2.21 -3.30 -9.58
C VAL A 194 -1.35 -4.50 -9.22
N THR A 195 -0.94 -4.58 -7.96
CA THR A 195 -0.07 -5.66 -7.49
C THR A 195 -0.82 -6.99 -7.47
N LEU A 196 -0.23 -8.03 -8.06
CA LEU A 196 -0.80 -9.38 -8.13
C LEU A 196 0.02 -10.39 -7.31
N ILE A 197 1.32 -10.18 -7.21
CA ILE A 197 2.23 -11.00 -6.40
C ILE A 197 3.14 -10.06 -5.62
N ASN A 198 3.25 -10.29 -4.30
CA ASN A 198 4.18 -9.55 -3.46
C ASN A 198 4.72 -10.43 -2.32
N THR A 199 6.02 -10.66 -2.36
CA THR A 199 6.77 -11.47 -1.38
C THR A 199 6.74 -10.94 0.05
N ARG A 200 6.34 -9.68 0.26
CA ARG A 200 6.13 -9.12 1.61
C ARG A 200 5.04 -9.86 2.38
N HIS A 201 4.08 -10.48 1.69
CA HIS A 201 2.99 -11.24 2.32
C HIS A 201 3.34 -12.70 2.58
N ARG A 202 4.60 -13.11 2.35
CA ARG A 202 4.98 -14.51 2.54
C ARG A 202 4.73 -14.92 3.99
N ASN A 203 4.00 -16.01 4.18
CA ASN A 203 3.79 -16.58 5.50
C ASN A 203 5.06 -17.32 5.96
N GLU A 204 5.41 -17.18 7.24
CA GLU A 204 6.57 -17.85 7.83
C GLU A 204 6.45 -19.39 7.75
N HIS A 205 5.22 -19.92 7.79
CA HIS A 205 4.94 -21.36 7.76
C HIS A 205 5.01 -22.01 6.36
N SER A 206 5.16 -21.24 5.29
CA SER A 206 5.26 -21.78 3.91
C SER A 206 6.64 -22.36 3.60
N ALA A 207 7.64 -22.12 4.45
CA ALA A 207 8.96 -22.75 4.32
C ALA A 207 8.98 -24.10 5.03
N SER A 208 9.36 -25.14 4.28
CA SER A 208 9.68 -26.44 4.83
C SER A 208 10.66 -26.29 5.99
N SER A 209 10.27 -26.86 7.13
CA SER A 209 10.98 -26.97 8.40
C SER A 209 12.50 -26.81 8.30
N ASN A 210 13.02 -25.63 8.68
CA ASN A 210 14.38 -25.51 9.20
C ASN A 210 14.37 -24.50 10.36
N ASN A 211 14.79 -25.00 11.52
CA ASN A 211 14.80 -24.32 12.80
C ASN A 211 15.90 -23.25 12.88
N ASP A 212 15.75 -22.12 12.20
CA ASP A 212 16.58 -20.95 12.46
C ASP A 212 15.76 -19.83 13.10
N LYS A 213 15.94 -19.73 14.42
CA LYS A 213 15.40 -18.69 15.29
C LYS A 213 16.23 -17.42 15.14
N HIS A 214 15.99 -16.63 14.10
CA HIS A 214 16.27 -15.20 14.11
C HIS A 214 15.24 -14.48 13.22
N GLY A 215 14.55 -13.48 13.76
CA GLY A 215 13.43 -12.76 13.15
C GLY A 215 13.82 -11.84 11.98
N GLU A 216 14.56 -12.35 11.01
CA GLU A 216 14.63 -11.79 9.67
C GLU A 216 13.43 -12.30 8.87
N SER A 217 12.69 -11.39 8.24
CA SER A 217 11.54 -11.78 7.41
C SER A 217 11.98 -12.85 6.43
N ASN A 218 11.22 -13.95 6.33
CA ASN A 218 11.40 -15.06 5.37
C ASN A 218 11.15 -14.61 3.90
N ARG A 219 11.49 -13.36 3.57
CA ARG A 219 11.22 -12.70 2.31
C ARG A 219 12.40 -12.95 1.37
N TYR A 220 12.21 -13.92 0.49
CA TYR A 220 13.12 -14.18 -0.63
C TYR A 220 12.37 -13.98 -1.97
N PRO A 221 13.10 -13.60 -3.03
CA PRO A 221 12.51 -13.32 -4.33
C PRO A 221 12.00 -14.58 -5.03
N PHE A 222 11.23 -14.38 -6.10
CA PHE A 222 10.83 -15.43 -7.03
C PHE A 222 11.29 -15.09 -8.45
N ASN A 223 11.43 -16.13 -9.29
CA ASN A 223 11.71 -15.95 -10.71
C ASN A 223 10.41 -15.68 -11.48
N ALA A 224 10.21 -14.42 -11.89
CA ALA A 224 9.05 -13.99 -12.66
C ALA A 224 9.15 -14.35 -14.15
N GLY A 225 10.33 -14.74 -14.66
CA GLY A 225 10.56 -15.03 -16.07
C GLY A 225 9.54 -16.01 -16.69
N PRO A 226 9.29 -17.19 -16.08
CA PRO A 226 8.28 -18.12 -16.58
C PRO A 226 6.86 -17.55 -16.58
N ILE A 227 6.50 -16.73 -15.58
CA ILE A 227 5.19 -16.07 -15.49
C ILE A 227 5.05 -15.03 -16.60
N LEU A 228 6.06 -14.19 -16.80
CA LEU A 228 6.08 -13.16 -17.85
C LEU A 228 6.09 -13.77 -19.25
N ASN A 229 6.80 -14.87 -19.47
CA ASN A 229 6.83 -15.55 -20.76
C ASN A 229 5.47 -16.15 -21.13
N LYS A 230 4.74 -16.72 -20.15
CA LYS A 230 3.45 -17.37 -20.40
C LYS A 230 2.26 -16.40 -20.37
N PHE A 231 2.29 -15.40 -19.49
CA PHE A 231 1.16 -14.53 -19.20
C PHE A 231 1.44 -13.04 -19.41
N GLY A 232 2.59 -12.67 -19.98
CA GLY A 232 3.03 -11.27 -20.10
C GLY A 232 2.09 -10.36 -20.87
N GLY A 233 1.28 -10.90 -21.78
CA GLY A 233 0.25 -10.20 -22.56
C GLY A 233 -1.19 -10.42 -22.07
N ILE A 234 -1.39 -10.91 -20.84
CA ILE A 234 -2.73 -11.18 -20.31
C ILE A 234 -3.61 -9.91 -20.28
N GLU A 235 -4.89 -10.06 -20.63
CA GLU A 235 -5.87 -8.98 -20.58
C GLU A 235 -6.92 -9.20 -19.48
N PHE A 236 -6.82 -8.40 -18.42
CA PHE A 236 -7.82 -8.41 -17.36
C PHE A 236 -9.05 -7.60 -17.77
N GLY A 237 -8.88 -6.55 -18.57
CA GLY A 237 -9.96 -5.79 -19.20
C GLY A 237 -10.19 -4.42 -18.57
N ASN A 238 -11.34 -3.82 -18.87
CA ASN A 238 -11.72 -2.48 -18.43
C ASN A 238 -12.43 -2.51 -17.08
N ASN A 239 -12.07 -1.58 -16.20
CA ASN A 239 -12.53 -1.51 -14.82
C ASN A 239 -12.99 -0.09 -14.52
N ARG A 240 -14.26 0.05 -14.13
CA ARG A 240 -14.81 1.32 -13.64
C ARG A 240 -14.18 1.65 -12.28
N LEU A 241 -13.73 2.89 -12.14
CA LEU A 241 -13.16 3.41 -10.89
C LEU A 241 -14.25 4.20 -10.16
N GLU A 242 -14.73 3.64 -9.04
CA GLU A 242 -15.95 4.14 -8.39
C GLU A 242 -15.69 5.00 -7.15
N SER A 243 -14.49 4.95 -6.58
CA SER A 243 -14.17 5.60 -5.32
C SER A 243 -12.67 5.73 -5.08
N ILE A 244 -12.30 6.75 -4.31
CA ILE A 244 -10.96 6.91 -3.73
C ILE A 244 -11.08 6.76 -2.21
N HIS A 245 -10.24 5.94 -1.60
CA HIS A 245 -10.23 5.65 -0.17
C HIS A 245 -8.87 5.97 0.46
N ILE A 246 -8.90 6.42 1.72
CA ILE A 246 -7.77 6.36 2.65
C ILE A 246 -7.82 4.99 3.32
N SER A 247 -6.96 4.08 2.85
CA SER A 247 -6.95 2.68 3.27
C SER A 247 -5.82 2.42 4.27
N LYS A 248 -6.07 1.55 5.26
CA LYS A 248 -5.06 1.16 6.24
C LYS A 248 -4.23 -0.03 5.76
N ILE A 249 -2.92 0.04 6.00
CA ILE A 249 -1.99 -1.02 5.60
C ILE A 249 -2.15 -2.22 6.53
N GLY A 250 -2.33 -3.41 5.94
CA GLY A 250 -2.36 -4.68 6.68
C GLY A 250 -3.65 -4.95 7.46
N GLU A 251 -4.65 -4.09 7.37
CA GLU A 251 -5.94 -4.30 8.02
C GLU A 251 -7.08 -4.39 6.99
N TYR A 252 -8.03 -5.27 7.27
CA TYR A 252 -9.07 -5.67 6.33
C TYR A 252 -10.45 -5.58 6.97
N ASP A 253 -11.48 -5.35 6.16
CA ASP A 253 -12.89 -5.38 6.57
C ASP A 253 -13.45 -6.81 6.59
N GLU A 254 -14.71 -6.95 7.01
CA GLU A 254 -15.44 -8.23 7.06
C GLU A 254 -15.56 -8.94 5.70
N ASN A 255 -15.41 -8.20 4.60
CA ASN A 255 -15.45 -8.71 3.23
C ASN A 255 -14.04 -9.01 2.68
N GLY A 256 -12.99 -8.90 3.51
CA GLY A 256 -11.61 -9.15 3.13
C GLY A 256 -11.01 -8.08 2.23
N ARG A 257 -11.58 -6.87 2.17
CA ARG A 257 -11.04 -5.71 1.46
C ARG A 257 -10.17 -4.89 2.41
N HIS A 258 -9.30 -4.03 1.89
CA HIS A 258 -8.57 -3.11 2.76
C HIS A 258 -9.54 -2.25 3.58
N ARG A 259 -9.33 -2.15 4.90
CA ARG A 259 -10.16 -1.27 5.72
C ARG A 259 -9.94 0.18 5.30
N SER A 260 -11.03 0.86 5.00
CA SER A 260 -11.06 2.28 4.69
C SER A 260 -11.32 3.08 5.97
N GLU A 261 -10.50 4.09 6.24
CA GLU A 261 -10.75 5.12 7.26
C GLU A 261 -11.73 6.20 6.74
N GLY A 262 -11.94 6.24 5.42
CA GLY A 262 -12.86 7.16 4.75
C GLY A 262 -12.54 7.31 3.26
N GLY A 263 -13.48 7.85 2.50
CA GLY A 263 -13.31 8.02 1.06
C GLY A 263 -14.34 8.94 0.43
N ILE A 264 -14.22 9.08 -0.90
CA ILE A 264 -15.19 9.75 -1.77
C ILE A 264 -15.62 8.83 -2.90
N LYS A 265 -16.81 9.07 -3.44
CA LYS A 265 -17.29 8.43 -4.66
C LYS A 265 -16.84 9.25 -5.86
N LEU A 266 -16.50 8.55 -6.94
CA LEU A 266 -16.21 9.15 -8.24
C LEU A 266 -17.49 9.16 -9.10
N PRO A 267 -17.60 10.11 -10.05
CA PRO A 267 -18.72 10.17 -10.99
C PRO A 267 -18.82 8.92 -11.91
#